data_AF-B0DGG3-F1
#
_entry.id   AF-B0DGG3-F1
#
_cell.length_a   1.000
_cell.length_b   1.000
_cell.length_c   1.000
_cell.angle_alpha   90.00
_cell.angle_beta   90.00
_cell.angle_gamma   90.00
#
_symmetry.space_group_name_H-M   'P 1'
#
loop_
_entity.id
_entity.type
_entity.pdbx_description
1 polymer ?
#
loop_
_entity_poly.entity_id
_entity_poly.type
_entity_poly.pdbx_seq_one_letter_code
_entity_poly.pdbx_strand_id
1 'polypeptide(L)'
;MPSSFTVKNNGKNDVFVFLEKPSLAVTVPPGQTSLPFSSPGTYIIRSELENLPLPPPEIVVAFAPGETFETKSINRPNLNVDITAKFDFGGGDLISSLISV
;
A
#
# COMPACT_ATOMS: atom_id res chain seq x y z
N MET A 1 -8.47 15.67 -4.02
CA MET A 1 -7.07 15.18 -3.92
C MET A 1 -7.07 13.80 -4.52
N PRO A 2 -6.24 13.45 -5.52
CA PRO A 2 -6.29 12.12 -6.13
C PRO A 2 -6.18 11.01 -5.07
N SER A 3 -6.86 9.89 -5.30
CA SER A 3 -6.79 8.72 -4.43
C SER A 3 -5.33 8.31 -4.21
N SER A 4 -5.00 7.93 -2.98
CA SER A 4 -3.63 7.57 -2.60
C SER A 4 -3.62 6.63 -1.41
N PHE A 5 -2.48 6.02 -1.12
CA PHE A 5 -2.26 5.31 0.14
C PHE A 5 -0.91 5.67 0.77
N THR A 6 -0.79 5.51 2.08
CA THR A 6 0.46 5.63 2.82
C THR A 6 0.79 4.34 3.53
N VAL A 7 2.07 4.13 3.78
CA VAL A 7 2.58 2.98 4.54
C VAL A 7 3.28 3.52 5.78
N LYS A 8 2.85 3.08 6.97
CA LYS A 8 3.50 3.37 8.24
C LYS A 8 4.27 2.15 8.72
N ASN A 9 5.56 2.32 8.98
CA ASN A 9 6.38 1.25 9.52
C ASN A 9 6.29 1.22 11.05
N ASN A 10 5.60 0.20 11.59
CA ASN A 10 5.49 -0.05 13.03
C ASN A 10 6.52 -1.12 13.50
N GLY A 11 7.36 -1.59 12.59
CA GLY A 11 8.42 -2.57 12.86
C GLY A 11 9.70 -1.93 13.41
N LYS A 12 10.74 -2.75 13.49
CA LYS A 12 12.08 -2.36 13.98
C LYS A 12 13.13 -2.23 12.87
N ASN A 13 12.84 -2.74 11.68
CA ASN A 13 13.73 -2.69 10.52
C ASN A 13 13.13 -1.75 9.48
N ASP A 14 13.95 -1.26 8.55
CA ASP A 14 13.46 -0.50 7.42
C ASP A 14 12.45 -1.31 6.60
N VAL A 15 11.50 -0.61 5.99
CA VAL A 15 10.53 -1.20 5.07
C VAL A 15 10.73 -0.58 3.69
N PHE A 16 10.83 -1.42 2.68
CA PHE A 16 10.92 -1.02 1.30
C PHE A 16 9.58 -1.21 0.60
N VAL A 17 9.12 -0.17 -0.08
CA VAL A 17 7.92 -0.19 -0.93
C VAL A 17 8.38 -0.07 -2.38
N PHE A 18 8.15 -1.12 -3.17
CA PHE A 18 8.55 -1.21 -4.57
C PHE A 18 7.33 -1.13 -5.48
N LEU A 19 7.27 -0.18 -6.41
CA LEU A 19 6.35 -0.22 -7.54
C LEU A 19 7.00 -1.03 -8.66
N GLU A 20 6.36 -2.07 -9.17
CA GLU A 20 6.97 -2.92 -10.21
C GLU A 20 7.22 -2.14 -11.51
N LYS A 21 6.25 -1.31 -11.93
CA LYS A 21 6.32 -0.51 -13.15
C LYS A 21 5.56 0.82 -12.99
N PRO A 22 6.19 1.99 -13.25
CA PRO A 22 7.65 2.15 -13.38
C PRO A 22 8.36 1.75 -12.09
N SER A 23 9.58 1.23 -12.20
CA SER A 23 10.34 0.78 -11.03
C SER A 23 10.65 1.96 -10.11
N LEU A 24 10.02 1.98 -8.93
CA LEU A 24 10.24 2.95 -7.86
C LEU A 24 10.48 2.18 -6.57
N ALA A 25 11.47 2.59 -5.79
CA ALA A 25 11.73 2.05 -4.46
C ALA A 25 11.71 3.19 -3.45
N VAL A 26 10.91 3.04 -2.40
CA VAL A 26 10.84 3.98 -1.28
C VAL A 26 11.16 3.25 0.00
N THR A 27 12.13 3.78 0.76
CA THR A 27 12.47 3.29 2.10
C THR A 27 11.64 4.05 3.14
N VAL A 28 11.04 3.30 4.06
CA VAL A 28 10.26 3.81 5.19
C VAL A 28 10.94 3.33 6.48
N PRO A 29 11.70 4.20 7.16
CA PRO A 29 12.37 3.83 8.40
C PRO A 29 11.40 3.49 9.54
N PRO A 30 11.84 2.76 10.58
CA PRO A 30 11.04 2.46 11.77
C PRO A 30 10.38 3.70 12.38
N GLY A 31 9.08 3.58 12.67
CA GLY A 31 8.28 4.66 13.26
C GLY A 31 7.86 5.76 12.29
N GLN A 32 8.30 5.72 11.02
CA GLN A 32 7.95 6.72 10.01
C GLN A 32 6.75 6.30 9.16
N THR A 33 6.15 7.29 8.51
CA THR A 33 5.09 7.11 7.50
C THR A 33 5.60 7.63 6.17
N SER A 34 5.35 6.88 5.10
CA SER A 34 5.73 7.26 3.74
C SER A 34 4.99 8.53 3.28
N LEU A 35 5.52 9.17 2.23
CA LEU A 35 4.70 10.06 1.42
C LEU A 35 3.55 9.27 0.75
N PRO A 36 2.45 9.93 0.36
CA PRO A 36 1.33 9.27 -0.31
C PRO A 36 1.73 8.72 -1.68
N PHE A 37 1.43 7.44 -1.92
CA PHE A 37 1.54 6.77 -3.21
C PHE A 37 0.24 6.96 -3.98
N SER A 38 0.31 7.60 -5.15
CA SER A 38 -0.85 7.91 -6.01
C SER A 38 -0.76 7.29 -7.40
N SER A 39 0.36 6.65 -7.74
CA SER A 39 0.52 6.02 -9.06
C SER A 39 -0.23 4.68 -9.10
N PRO A 40 -0.91 4.36 -10.21
CA PRO A 40 -1.48 3.03 -10.38
C PRO A 40 -0.38 1.98 -10.51
N GLY A 41 -0.66 0.77 -10.04
CA GLY A 41 0.17 -0.42 -10.25
C GLY A 41 0.23 -1.36 -9.04
N THR A 42 1.15 -2.32 -9.14
CA THR A 42 1.42 -3.29 -8.08
C THR A 42 2.58 -2.82 -7.24
N TYR A 43 2.33 -2.64 -5.95
CA TYR A 43 3.32 -2.31 -4.95
C TYR A 43 3.66 -3.55 -4.13
N ILE A 44 4.95 -3.78 -3.90
CA ILE A 44 5.49 -4.86 -3.07
C ILE A 44 6.16 -4.24 -1.86
N ILE A 45 5.66 -4.55 -0.67
CA ILE A 45 6.16 -4.04 0.61
C ILE A 45 6.93 -5.15 1.32
N ARG A 46 8.20 -4.90 1.65
CA ARG A 46 9.11 -5.87 2.30
C ARG A 46 9.91 -5.20 3.40
N SER A 47 10.29 -5.92 4.45
CA SER A 47 11.23 -5.41 5.44
C SER A 47 12.68 -5.69 5.03
N GLU A 48 13.58 -4.84 5.49
CA GLU A 48 15.02 -5.04 5.45
C GLU A 48 15.35 -6.24 6.35
N LEU A 49 15.63 -7.40 5.75
CA LEU A 49 16.26 -8.54 6.42
C LEU A 49 16.85 -9.52 5.39
N GLU A 50 18.18 -9.64 5.44
CA GLU A 50 19.03 -10.40 4.51
C GLU A 50 19.02 -11.93 4.70
N ASN A 51 18.23 -12.52 5.61
CA ASN A 51 18.35 -13.96 5.95
C ASN A 51 17.03 -14.66 6.31
N LEU A 52 15.91 -14.32 5.65
CA LEU A 52 14.64 -15.02 5.87
C LEU A 52 14.47 -16.23 4.94
N PRO A 53 13.85 -17.33 5.42
CA PRO A 53 13.56 -18.48 4.57
C PRO A 53 12.67 -18.05 3.42
N LEU A 54 13.09 -18.37 2.18
CA LEU A 54 12.37 -18.03 0.95
C LEU A 54 10.97 -18.68 0.94
N PRO A 55 9.93 -17.95 0.48
CA PRO A 55 9.97 -16.55 0.06
C PRO A 55 9.98 -15.57 1.25
N PRO A 56 10.64 -14.39 1.12
CA PRO A 56 10.61 -13.38 2.17
C PRO A 56 9.17 -12.92 2.43
N PRO A 57 8.84 -12.51 3.67
CA PRO A 57 7.54 -11.92 3.97
C PRO A 57 7.32 -10.66 3.11
N GLU A 58 6.17 -10.59 2.46
CA GLU A 58 5.78 -9.43 1.68
C GLU A 58 4.27 -9.14 1.78
N ILE A 59 3.93 -7.88 1.55
CA ILE A 59 2.56 -7.45 1.32
C ILE A 59 2.49 -6.92 -0.11
N VAL A 60 1.58 -7.48 -0.90
CA VAL A 60 1.31 -7.04 -2.25
C VAL A 60 0.08 -6.14 -2.21
N VAL A 61 0.21 -4.93 -2.76
CA VAL A 61 -0.86 -3.95 -2.88
C VAL A 61 -1.11 -3.68 -4.35
N ALA A 62 -2.29 -4.04 -4.85
CA ALA A 62 -2.74 -3.64 -6.17
C ALA A 62 -3.56 -2.35 -6.03
N PHE A 63 -3.09 -1.27 -6.65
CA PHE A 63 -3.74 0.02 -6.54
C PHE A 63 -4.05 0.61 -7.92
N ALA A 64 -5.32 0.93 -8.13
CA ALA A 64 -5.81 1.67 -9.28
C ALA A 64 -6.72 2.81 -8.76
N PRO A 65 -6.25 4.08 -8.81
CA PRO A 65 -7.04 5.22 -8.34
C PRO A 65 -8.43 5.27 -8.98
N GLY A 66 -9.47 5.24 -8.15
CA GLY A 66 -10.86 5.33 -8.61
C GLY A 66 -11.51 4.00 -8.99
N GLU A 67 -10.76 2.89 -8.99
CA GLU A 67 -11.28 1.57 -9.37
C GLU A 67 -11.12 0.57 -8.22
N THR A 68 -9.88 0.29 -7.81
CA THR A 68 -9.59 -0.84 -6.92
C THR A 68 -8.42 -0.55 -5.99
N PHE A 69 -8.54 -1.03 -4.75
CA PHE A 69 -7.43 -1.13 -3.79
C PHE A 69 -7.53 -2.47 -3.10
N GLU A 70 -6.58 -3.35 -3.40
CA GLU A 70 -6.48 -4.67 -2.79
C GLU A 70 -5.15 -4.79 -2.06
N THR A 71 -5.19 -5.31 -0.83
CA THR A 71 -4.00 -5.64 -0.05
C THR A 71 -4.02 -7.13 0.28
N LYS A 72 -2.90 -7.82 0.02
CA LYS A 72 -2.71 -9.23 0.37
C LYS A 72 -1.41 -9.37 1.14
N SER A 73 -1.50 -9.84 2.38
CA SER A 73 -0.34 -10.11 3.23
C SER A 73 0.06 -11.58 3.17
N ILE A 74 1.37 -11.83 3.10
CA ILE A 74 1.94 -13.14 3.39
C ILE A 74 2.39 -13.12 4.86
N ASN A 75 1.52 -13.55 5.76
CA ASN A 75 1.68 -13.40 7.23
C ASN A 75 2.94 -14.10 7.77
N ARG A 76 3.94 -13.31 8.16
CA ARG A 76 5.11 -13.75 8.94
C ARG A 76 5.59 -12.61 9.87
N PRO A 77 6.22 -12.92 11.02
CA PRO A 77 6.40 -12.00 12.16
C PRO A 77 7.25 -10.73 11.92
N ASN A 78 7.93 -10.63 10.78
CA ASN A 78 8.98 -9.61 10.56
C ASN A 78 8.54 -8.43 9.67
N LEU A 79 7.28 -8.37 9.26
CA LEU A 79 6.71 -7.24 8.52
C LEU A 79 5.52 -6.68 9.29
N ASN A 80 5.74 -5.54 9.96
CA ASN A 80 4.73 -4.86 10.78
C ASN A 80 4.49 -3.45 10.23
N VAL A 81 3.43 -3.29 9.44
CA VAL A 81 3.09 -2.04 8.77
C VAL A 81 1.58 -1.78 8.84
N ASP A 82 1.20 -0.51 8.93
CA ASP A 82 -0.18 -0.08 8.68
C ASP A 82 -0.26 0.54 7.28
N ILE A 83 -1.27 0.14 6.50
CA ILE A 83 -1.52 0.69 5.18
C ILE A 83 -2.83 1.48 5.22
N THR A 84 -2.75 2.79 5.01
CA THR A 84 -3.93 3.67 5.02
C THR A 84 -4.22 4.17 3.63
N ALA A 85 -5.37 3.81 3.07
CA ALA A 85 -5.84 4.33 1.80
C ALA A 85 -6.80 5.52 1.98
N LYS A 86 -6.64 6.55 1.16
CA LYS A 86 -7.55 7.68 1.01
C LYS A 86 -8.10 7.67 -0.40
N PHE A 87 -9.41 7.45 -0.51
CA PHE A 87 -10.12 7.49 -1.79
C PHE A 87 -10.79 8.84 -1.96
N ASP A 88 -10.59 9.45 -3.11
CA ASP A 88 -11.40 10.58 -3.57
C ASP A 88 -12.38 10.04 -4.59
N PHE A 89 -13.57 9.69 -4.10
CA PHE A 89 -14.70 9.42 -4.98
C PHE A 89 -15.15 10.79 -5.49
N GLY A 90 -14.61 11.20 -6.65
CA GLY A 90 -15.02 12.45 -7.29
C GLY A 90 -16.54 12.48 -7.33
N GLY A 91 -17.14 13.53 -6.75
CA GLY A 91 -18.53 13.63 -6.27
C GLY A 91 -19.62 13.10 -7.20
N GLY A 92 -19.67 11.79 -7.36
CA GLY A 92 -20.74 11.00 -7.94
C GLY A 92 -21.57 10.51 -6.78
N ASP A 93 -22.63 11.24 -6.55
CA ASP A 93 -23.67 11.03 -5.56
C ASP A 93 -24.02 9.53 -5.43
N LEU A 94 -23.45 8.84 -4.43
CA LEU A 94 -23.77 7.43 -4.12
C LEU A 94 -25.26 7.26 -3.77
N ILE A 95 -25.96 8.37 -3.49
CA ILE A 95 -27.38 8.41 -3.17
C ILE A 95 -28.23 8.52 -4.45
N SER A 96 -27.74 9.13 -5.53
CA SER A 96 -28.51 9.26 -6.79
C SER A 96 -28.77 7.91 -7.48
N SER A 97 -27.95 6.88 -7.26
CA SER A 97 -28.17 5.54 -7.84
C SER A 97 -29.08 4.64 -6.98
N LEU A 98 -29.37 5.03 -5.74
CA LEU A 98 -30.24 4.28 -4.82
C LEU A 98 -31.69 4.80 -4.81
N ILE A 99 -31.94 5.98 -5.40
CA ILE A 99 -33.28 6.58 -5.51
C ILE A 99 -33.67 6.62 -6.98
N SER A 100 -33.91 5.44 -7.54
CA SER A 100 -34.73 5.26 -8.75
C SER A 100 -35.61 4.04 -8.54
N VAL A 101 -36.57 4.19 -7.62
CA VAL A 101 -37.77 3.37 -7.50
C VAL A 101 -38.94 4.29 -7.17
#